data_AF-A0A938BGM6-F1
#
_entry.id   AF-A0A938BGM6-F1
#
_cell.length_a   1.000
_cell.length_b   1.000
_cell.length_c   1.000
_cell.angle_alpha   90.00
_cell.angle_beta   90.00
_cell.angle_gamma   90.00
#
_symmetry.space_group_name_H-M   'P 1'
#
loop_
_entity.id
_entity.type
_entity.pdbx_description
1 polymer ?
#
loop_
_entity_poly.entity_id
_entity_poly.type
_entity_poly.pdbx_seq_one_letter_code
_entity_poly.pdbx_strand_id
1 'polypeptide(L)'
;CFIGSQYPLRLKDKEYYIDLLFFHRRLRCLVVFDLKIGEFKAEYAGKMNFYLNLLDDLVRIPQENPSIGIILCKSRDHLEVEYALRGIRRPIGVSEYKLTKKLPKNLSKSLPTPTMLKKGLEGTKDLVSRINVVAKPANSKLTKRISR
;
A
#
# COMPACT_ATOMS: atom_id res chain seq x y z
N CYS A 1 -5.17 13.22 -5.46
CA CYS A 1 -5.91 12.29 -6.32
C CYS A 1 -5.43 10.88 -6.00
N PHE A 2 -6.34 9.91 -5.87
CA PHE A 2 -5.98 8.51 -5.69
C PHE A 2 -5.48 7.94 -7.01
N ILE A 3 -4.36 7.20 -6.99
CA ILE A 3 -3.82 6.50 -8.15
C ILE A 3 -4.16 5.01 -8.05
N GLY A 4 -3.89 4.39 -6.91
CA GLY A 4 -4.13 2.96 -6.74
C GLY A 4 -3.86 2.46 -5.33
N SER A 5 -4.35 1.25 -5.07
CA SER A 5 -4.12 0.48 -3.84
C SER A 5 -3.40 -0.81 -4.19
N GLN A 6 -2.52 -1.29 -3.31
CA GLN A 6 -1.63 -2.44 -3.60
C GLN A 6 -0.91 -2.23 -4.95
N TYR A 7 -0.38 -1.01 -5.13
CA TYR A 7 0.20 -0.58 -6.38
C TYR A 7 1.51 -1.34 -6.64
N PRO A 8 1.60 -2.08 -7.76
CA PRO A 8 2.76 -2.91 -8.06
C PRO A 8 3.94 -2.06 -8.56
N LEU A 9 5.11 -2.33 -8.01
CA LEU A 9 6.40 -1.85 -8.49
C LEU A 9 7.26 -3.06 -8.83
N ARG A 10 7.85 -3.07 -10.03
CA ARG A 10 8.70 -4.16 -10.48
C ARG A 10 10.14 -3.70 -10.63
N LEU A 11 11.05 -4.40 -9.96
CA LEU A 11 12.49 -4.22 -10.12
C LEU A 11 13.09 -5.57 -10.55
N LYS A 12 13.47 -5.67 -11.83
CA LYS A 12 13.90 -6.93 -12.46
C LYS A 12 12.83 -8.02 -12.30
N ASP A 13 13.15 -9.09 -11.60
CA ASP A 13 12.27 -10.25 -11.35
C ASP A 13 11.56 -10.18 -10.00
N LYS A 14 11.71 -9.07 -9.26
CA LYS A 14 11.05 -8.85 -7.97
C LYS A 14 9.90 -7.87 -8.10
N GLU A 15 8.80 -8.21 -7.45
CA GLU A 15 7.62 -7.36 -7.32
C GLU A 15 7.47 -6.85 -5.89
N TYR A 16 7.09 -5.60 -5.78
CA TYR A 16 6.85 -4.89 -4.54
C TYR A 16 5.49 -4.22 -4.61
N TYR A 17 4.84 -4.07 -3.47
CA TYR A 17 3.48 -3.55 -3.40
C TYR A 17 3.41 -2.39 -2.41
N ILE A 18 2.95 -1.25 -2.90
CA ILE A 18 2.65 -0.07 -2.09
C ILE A 18 1.19 -0.14 -1.66
N ASP A 19 0.91 0.04 -0.36
CA ASP A 19 -0.46 -0.03 0.14
C ASP A 19 -1.40 0.95 -0.55
N LEU A 20 -1.04 2.24 -0.56
CA LEU A 20 -1.80 3.28 -1.26
C LEU A 20 -0.86 4.29 -1.93
N LEU A 21 -1.17 4.63 -3.18
CA LEU A 21 -0.47 5.63 -3.95
C LEU A 21 -1.43 6.75 -4.36
N PHE A 22 -1.02 7.99 -4.11
CA PHE A 22 -1.75 9.20 -4.47
C PHE A 22 -0.85 10.16 -5.25
N PHE A 23 -1.47 11.09 -5.95
CA PHE A 23 -0.82 12.28 -6.50
C PHE A 23 -1.33 13.54 -5.80
N HIS A 24 -0.43 14.38 -5.31
CA HIS A 24 -0.80 15.65 -4.70
C HIS A 24 -0.62 16.82 -5.68
N ARG A 25 -1.74 17.37 -6.17
CA ARG A 25 -1.75 18.34 -7.28
C ARG A 25 -0.96 19.63 -7.01
N ARG A 26 -1.04 20.20 -5.81
CA ARG A 26 -0.37 21.49 -5.50
C ARG A 26 1.14 21.35 -5.36
N LEU A 27 1.59 20.27 -4.74
CA LEU A 27 3.00 19.90 -4.58
C LEU A 27 3.56 19.22 -5.83
N ARG A 28 2.70 18.77 -6.75
CA ARG A 28 3.07 18.03 -7.97
C ARG A 28 4.00 16.85 -7.69
N CYS A 29 3.63 15.99 -6.75
CA CYS A 29 4.41 14.82 -6.38
C CYS A 29 3.50 13.60 -6.11
N LEU A 30 4.09 12.41 -6.21
CA LEU A 30 3.49 11.19 -5.72
C LEU A 30 3.55 11.17 -4.19
N VAL A 31 2.55 10.58 -3.55
CA VAL A 31 2.45 10.42 -2.11
C VAL A 31 2.10 8.97 -1.81
N VAL A 32 3.02 8.30 -1.13
CA VAL A 32 2.89 6.91 -0.68
C VAL A 32 2.38 6.89 0.74
N PHE A 33 1.38 6.04 1.01
CA PHE A 33 0.99 5.70 2.37
C PHE A 33 1.27 4.22 2.61
N ASP A 34 1.98 3.92 3.70
CA ASP A 34 2.19 2.56 4.21
C ASP A 34 1.46 2.43 5.56
N LEU A 35 0.59 1.43 5.69
CA LEU A 35 -0.31 1.26 6.84
C LEU A 35 0.24 0.17 7.78
N LYS A 36 0.40 0.50 9.06
CA LYS A 36 0.94 -0.42 10.09
C LYS A 36 -0.01 -0.55 11.27
N ILE A 37 -0.45 -1.78 11.54
CA ILE A 37 -1.38 -2.10 12.64
C ILE A 37 -0.72 -1.93 14.03
N GLY A 38 0.61 -2.02 14.08
CA GLY A 38 1.40 -1.93 15.29
C GLY A 38 2.13 -0.60 15.47
N GLU A 39 3.04 -0.60 16.44
CA GLU A 39 4.01 0.46 16.65
C GLU A 39 4.95 0.61 15.44
N PHE A 40 5.51 1.81 15.29
CA PHE A 40 6.61 2.04 14.35
C PHE A 40 7.78 1.08 14.62
N LYS A 41 8.51 0.74 13.55
CA LYS A 41 9.77 0.01 13.61
C LYS A 41 10.73 0.65 12.62
N ALA A 42 12.01 0.72 12.97
CA ALA A 42 13.05 1.29 12.10
C ALA A 42 13.09 0.67 10.68
N GLU A 43 12.77 -0.63 10.53
CA GLU A 43 12.70 -1.31 9.22
C GLU A 43 11.70 -0.67 8.24
N TYR A 44 10.66 0.00 8.75
CA TYR A 44 9.65 0.68 7.93
C TYR A 44 10.25 1.90 7.22
N ALA A 45 11.18 2.61 7.86
CA ALA A 45 11.89 3.73 7.24
C ALA A 45 12.73 3.26 6.04
N GLY A 46 13.44 2.13 6.20
CA GLY A 46 14.23 1.53 5.12
C GLY A 46 13.36 1.09 3.94
N LYS A 47 12.24 0.42 4.24
CA LYS A 47 11.25 -0.02 3.24
C LYS A 47 10.65 1.18 2.49
N MET A 48 10.25 2.22 3.21
CA MET A 48 9.69 3.43 2.60
C MET A 48 10.73 4.15 1.73
N ASN A 49 11.96 4.31 2.21
CA ASN A 49 13.05 4.90 1.42
C ASN A 49 13.27 4.13 0.12
N PHE A 50 13.25 2.80 0.18
CA PHE A 50 13.32 1.95 -1.02
C PHE A 50 12.15 2.19 -1.99
N TYR A 51 10.91 2.29 -1.49
CA TYR A 51 9.75 2.58 -2.32
C TYR A 51 9.81 3.94 -3.01
N LEU A 52 10.26 4.98 -2.29
CA LEU A 52 10.42 6.30 -2.88
C LEU A 52 11.49 6.28 -3.99
N ASN A 53 12.60 5.54 -3.80
CA ASN A 53 13.60 5.37 -4.86
C ASN A 53 12.99 4.77 -6.12
N LEU A 54 12.30 3.64 -5.99
CA LEU A 54 11.67 2.99 -7.13
C LEU A 54 10.62 3.86 -7.81
N LEU A 55 9.80 4.59 -7.05
CA LEU A 55 8.80 5.48 -7.63
C LEU A 55 9.44 6.61 -8.40
N ASP A 56 10.45 7.25 -7.82
CA ASP A 56 11.10 8.40 -8.45
C ASP A 56 11.87 8.03 -9.73
N ASP A 57 12.32 6.78 -9.84
CA ASP A 57 13.05 6.27 -10.99
C ASP A 57 12.13 5.67 -12.07
N LEU A 58 11.04 5.01 -11.68
CA LEU A 58 10.20 4.21 -12.60
C LEU A 58 8.85 4.85 -12.95
N VAL A 59 8.30 5.71 -12.08
CA VAL A 59 6.92 6.20 -12.19
C VAL A 59 6.85 7.71 -12.29
N ARG A 60 7.67 8.42 -11.50
CA ARG A 60 7.70 9.88 -11.47
C ARG A 60 8.14 10.43 -12.82
N ILE A 61 7.44 11.44 -13.30
CA ILE A 61 7.80 12.13 -14.55
C ILE A 61 8.71 13.35 -14.28
N PRO A 62 9.48 13.85 -15.27
CA PRO A 62 10.50 14.87 -15.04
C PRO A 62 9.99 16.18 -14.43
N GLN A 63 8.71 16.53 -14.63
CA GLN A 63 8.11 17.76 -14.12
C GLN A 63 7.44 17.59 -12.73
N GLU A 64 7.65 16.46 -12.06
CA GLU A 64 7.15 16.19 -10.72
C GLU A 64 8.27 16.34 -9.67
N ASN A 65 7.88 16.86 -8.50
CA ASN A 65 8.74 16.91 -7.32
C ASN A 65 8.98 15.51 -6.75
N PRO A 66 10.04 15.31 -5.94
CA PRO A 66 10.33 14.02 -5.30
C PRO A 66 9.12 13.44 -4.57
N SER A 67 8.93 12.13 -4.67
CA SER A 67 7.82 11.43 -4.01
C SER A 67 7.93 11.53 -2.50
N ILE A 68 6.78 11.66 -1.82
CA ILE A 68 6.69 11.76 -0.36
C ILE A 68 6.18 10.44 0.21
N GLY A 69 6.83 9.96 1.26
CA GLY A 69 6.43 8.76 2.00
C GLY A 69 5.76 9.11 3.31
N ILE A 70 4.61 8.51 3.61
CA ILE A 70 3.92 8.64 4.89
C ILE A 70 3.69 7.25 5.46
N ILE A 71 4.25 7.00 6.64
CA ILE A 71 4.03 5.77 7.40
C ILE A 71 2.98 6.07 8.46
N LEU A 72 1.86 5.36 8.41
CA LEU A 72 0.77 5.47 9.39
C LEU A 72 0.82 4.28 10.35
N CYS A 73 1.18 4.55 11.61
CA CYS A 73 1.30 3.54 12.67
C CYS A 73 0.24 3.73 13.75
N LYS A 74 -0.03 2.69 14.55
CA LYS A 74 -0.92 2.80 15.70
C LYS A 74 -0.32 3.67 16.82
N SER A 75 0.98 3.56 16.99
CA SER A 75 1.80 4.35 17.93
C SER A 75 3.21 4.51 17.37
N ARG A 76 3.97 5.49 17.88
CA ARG A 76 5.38 5.65 17.57
C ARG A 76 6.13 6.26 18.75
N ASP A 77 7.36 5.80 18.98
CA ASP A 77 8.31 6.54 19.79
C ASP A 77 8.99 7.62 18.94
N HIS A 78 9.00 8.86 19.42
CA HIS A 78 9.58 9.98 18.68
C HIS A 78 11.10 9.85 18.49
N LEU A 79 11.81 9.34 19.49
CA LEU A 79 13.25 9.18 19.46
C LEU A 79 13.63 8.06 18.48
N GLU A 80 12.92 6.93 18.54
CA GLU A 80 13.13 5.82 17.59
C GLU A 80 12.91 6.29 16.14
N VAL A 81 11.83 7.03 15.88
CA VAL A 81 11.55 7.59 14.55
C VAL A 81 12.67 8.53 14.09
N GLU A 82 13.14 9.42 14.97
CA GLU A 82 14.22 10.35 14.62
C GLU A 82 15.51 9.60 14.25
N TYR A 83 15.89 8.61 15.06
CA TYR A 83 17.07 7.78 14.78
C TYR A 83 16.92 6.96 13.50
N ALA A 84 15.73 6.39 13.25
CA ALA A 84 15.46 5.61 12.05
C ALA A 84 15.49 6.46 10.76
N LEU A 85 15.11 7.73 10.85
CA LEU A 85 15.14 8.67 9.73
C LEU A 85 16.47 9.42 9.60
N ARG A 86 17.35 9.34 10.60
CA ARG A 86 18.64 10.04 10.59
C ARG A 86 19.50 9.58 9.41
N GLY A 87 19.86 10.54 8.55
CA GLY A 87 20.64 10.29 7.34
C GLY A 87 19.81 9.91 6.10
N ILE A 88 18.51 9.66 6.24
CA ILE A 88 17.60 9.51 5.11
C ILE A 88 17.23 10.90 4.58
N ARG A 89 17.64 11.21 3.34
CA ARG A 89 17.38 12.52 2.72
C ARG A 89 16.02 12.62 2.04
N ARG A 90 15.38 11.48 1.75
CA ARG A 90 14.07 11.46 1.08
C ARG A 90 12.96 11.90 2.04
N PRO A 91 11.90 12.58 1.55
CA PRO A 91 10.85 13.12 2.42
C PRO A 91 9.96 11.98 2.94
N ILE A 92 10.24 11.53 4.16
CA ILE A 92 9.48 10.50 4.87
C ILE A 92 8.90 11.11 6.15
N GLY A 93 7.59 10.99 6.32
CA GLY A 93 6.87 11.32 7.53
C GLY A 93 6.33 10.07 8.22
N VAL A 94 6.36 10.06 9.56
CA VAL A 94 5.69 9.03 10.37
C VAL A 94 4.61 9.72 11.18
N SER A 95 3.39 9.21 11.12
CA SER A 95 2.27 9.72 11.90
C SER A 95 1.51 8.58 12.56
N GLU A 96 0.96 8.88 13.74
CA GLU A 96 0.02 7.99 14.40
C GLU A 96 -1.37 8.17 13.82
N TYR A 97 -2.14 7.09 13.70
CA TYR A 97 -3.58 7.17 13.44
C TYR A 97 -4.37 6.82 14.69
N LYS A 98 -5.48 7.52 14.90
CA LYS A 98 -6.39 7.26 16.00
C LYS A 98 -7.59 6.47 15.51
N LEU A 99 -7.72 5.22 15.95
CA LEU A 99 -8.93 4.44 15.70
C LEU A 99 -10.05 4.94 16.61
N THR A 100 -11.15 5.36 16.01
CA THR A 100 -12.35 5.76 16.75
C THR A 100 -13.45 4.75 16.48
N LYS A 101 -14.20 4.36 17.53
CA LYS A 101 -15.39 3.51 17.37
C LYS A 101 -16.63 4.32 16.94
N LYS A 102 -16.56 5.65 17.03
CA LYS A 102 -17.66 6.57 16.72
C LYS A 102 -17.24 7.44 15.56
N LEU A 103 -17.95 7.30 14.43
CA LEU A 103 -17.71 8.14 13.28
C LEU A 103 -18.08 9.60 13.62
N PRO A 104 -17.19 10.58 13.39
CA PRO A 104 -17.49 11.99 13.60
C PRO A 104 -18.78 12.40 12.86
N LYS A 105 -19.66 13.15 13.53
CA LYS A 105 -21.00 13.51 13.00
C LYS A 105 -20.92 14.17 11.62
N ASN A 106 -19.90 14.97 11.38
CA ASN A 106 -19.64 15.67 10.11
C ASN A 106 -19.29 14.73 8.94
N LEU A 107 -18.80 13.52 9.20
CA LEU A 107 -18.45 12.54 8.16
C LEU A 107 -19.53 11.48 7.93
N SER A 108 -20.56 11.44 8.79
CA SER A 108 -21.64 10.45 8.73
C SER A 108 -22.42 10.44 7.42
N LYS A 109 -22.53 11.59 6.74
CA LYS A 109 -23.23 11.71 5.46
C LYS A 109 -22.39 11.29 4.26
N SER A 110 -21.07 11.24 4.40
CA SER A 110 -20.13 11.00 3.29
C SER A 110 -19.61 9.57 3.23
N LEU A 111 -19.86 8.77 4.27
CA LEU A 111 -19.39 7.39 4.35
C LEU A 111 -20.56 6.41 4.30
N PRO A 112 -20.40 5.28 3.60
CA PRO A 112 -21.42 4.22 3.57
C PRO A 112 -21.62 3.64 4.98
N THR A 113 -22.85 3.23 5.27
CA THR A 113 -23.16 2.58 6.54
C THR A 113 -22.53 1.19 6.63
N PRO A 114 -22.31 0.65 7.85
CA PRO A 114 -21.75 -0.70 8.02
C PRO A 114 -22.56 -1.79 7.30
N THR A 115 -23.89 -1.63 7.22
CA THR A 115 -24.77 -2.55 6.49
C THR A 115 -24.56 -2.47 4.97
N MET A 116 -24.42 -1.26 4.43
CA MET A 116 -24.09 -1.07 3.01
C MET A 116 -22.72 -1.67 2.66
N LEU A 117 -21.73 -1.50 3.54
CA LEU A 117 -20.40 -2.11 3.37
C LEU A 117 -20.47 -3.64 3.36
N LYS A 118 -21.17 -4.25 4.32
CA LYS A 118 -21.35 -5.71 4.37
C LYS A 118 -21.99 -6.25 3.10
N LYS A 119 -23.08 -5.61 2.64
CA LYS A 119 -23.78 -6.01 1.41
C LYS A 119 -22.88 -5.89 0.18
N GLY A 120 -22.06 -4.83 0.08
CA GLY A 120 -21.09 -4.66 -1.00
C GLY A 120 -19.99 -5.73 -1.01
N LEU A 121 -19.51 -6.13 0.18
CA LEU A 121 -18.50 -7.18 0.34
C LEU A 121 -19.05 -8.59 0.06
N GLU A 122 -20.31 -8.85 0.41
CA GLU A 122 -21.00 -10.11 0.09
C GLU A 122 -21.15 -10.29 -1.43
N GLY A 123 -21.53 -9.22 -2.15
CA GLY A 123 -21.61 -9.25 -3.62
C GLY A 123 -20.27 -9.47 -4.33
N THR A 124 -19.14 -9.18 -3.67
CA THR A 124 -17.79 -9.42 -4.24
C THR A 124 -17.30 -10.86 -4.03
N LYS A 125 -17.78 -11.57 -2.99
CA LYS A 125 -17.45 -12.99 -2.77
C LYS A 125 -17.96 -13.88 -3.91
N ASP A 126 -19.11 -13.55 -4.48
CA ASP A 126 -19.67 -14.24 -5.65
C ASP A 126 -18.88 -14.02 -6.95
N LEU A 127 -18.14 -12.91 -7.07
CA LEU A 127 -17.27 -12.65 -8.23
C LEU A 127 -15.93 -13.36 -8.08
N VAL A 128 -15.36 -13.38 -6.87
CA VAL A 128 -14.09 -14.09 -6.59
C VAL A 128 -14.26 -15.61 -6.72
N SER A 129 -15.41 -16.16 -6.30
CA SER A 129 -15.71 -17.59 -6.49
C SER A 129 -15.83 -17.96 -7.96
N ARG A 130 -16.41 -17.09 -8.81
CA ARG A 130 -16.50 -17.27 -10.26
C ARG A 130 -15.14 -17.19 -10.96
N ILE A 131 -14.22 -16.33 -10.52
CA ILE A 131 -12.85 -16.24 -11.06
C ILE A 131 -12.07 -17.54 -10.77
N ASN A 132 -12.20 -18.10 -9.56
CA ASN A 132 -11.50 -19.33 -9.19
C ASN A 132 -12.00 -20.59 -9.92
N VAL A 133 -13.21 -20.57 -10.52
CA VAL A 133 -13.70 -21.69 -11.34
C VAL A 133 -13.04 -21.70 -12.72
N VAL A 134 -12.64 -20.54 -13.26
CA VAL A 134 -12.02 -20.43 -14.59
C VAL A 134 -10.53 -20.82 -14.57
N ALA A 135 -9.87 -20.75 -13.41
CA ALA A 135 -8.42 -20.99 -13.26
C ALA A 135 -8.03 -22.42 -12.83
N LYS A 136 -8.78 -23.47 -13.22
CA LYS A 136 -8.24 -24.86 -13.14
C LYS A 136 -7.35 -25.13 -14.36
N PRO A 137 -6.03 -25.32 -14.21
CA PRO A 137 -5.19 -25.68 -15.34
C PRO A 137 -5.49 -27.11 -15.81
N ALA A 138 -5.86 -27.23 -17.08
CA ALA A 138 -5.83 -28.49 -17.81
C ALA A 138 -4.36 -28.83 -18.12
N ASN A 139 -3.71 -29.68 -17.31
CA ASN A 139 -2.79 -30.70 -17.82
C ASN A 139 -2.39 -31.74 -16.75
N SER A 140 -3.16 -32.83 -16.67
CA SER A 140 -2.69 -34.09 -16.12
C SER A 140 -2.25 -34.98 -17.28
N LYS A 141 -0.95 -34.99 -17.62
CA LYS A 141 -0.20 -36.04 -18.34
C LYS A 141 1.15 -35.48 -18.81
N LEU A 142 2.19 -35.48 -17.96
CA LEU A 142 3.58 -35.63 -18.42
C LEU A 142 4.60 -35.89 -17.28
N THR A 143 4.35 -36.87 -16.41
CA THR A 143 5.38 -37.34 -15.46
C THR A 143 5.33 -38.86 -15.29
N LYS A 144 5.58 -39.61 -16.37
CA LYS A 144 6.01 -41.02 -16.32
C LYS A 144 6.82 -41.36 -17.58
N ARG A 145 8.10 -40.96 -17.59
CA ARG A 145 9.22 -41.61 -18.30
C ARG A 145 10.41 -40.65 -18.25
N ILE A 146 11.28 -40.83 -17.27
CA ILE A 146 12.76 -40.87 -17.36
C ILE A 146 13.21 -41.35 -15.98
N SER A 147 13.18 -42.67 -15.82
CA SER A 147 13.93 -43.43 -14.82
C SER A 147 14.10 -44.83 -15.41
N ARG A 148 15.01 -44.92 -16.37
CA ARG A 148 15.71 -46.13 -16.77
C ARG A 148 17.17 -45.74 -16.93
#